data_AF-A0A445C5S5-F1
#
_entry.id   AF-A0A445C5S5-F1
#
_cell.length_a   1.000
_cell.length_b   1.000
_cell.length_c   1.000
_cell.angle_alpha   90.00
_cell.angle_beta   90.00
_cell.angle_gamma   90.00
#
_symmetry.space_group_name_H-M   'P 1'
#
loop_
_entity.id
_entity.type
_entity.pdbx_description
1 polymer ?
#
loop_
_entity_poly.entity_id
_entity_poly.type
_entity_poly.pdbx_seq_one_letter_code
_entity_poly.pdbx_strand_id
1 'polypeptide(L)' 'MPLHYPRYTEKDYQDMPEWKLDGLLKEYGLPTHGDLTYKRQFAMGAFLWPNKS' A
#
# COMPACT_ATOMS: atom_id res chain seq x y z
N MET A 1 -7.26 -3.90 -15.88
CA MET A 1 -6.02 -3.11 -16.07
C MET A 1 -5.17 -3.30 -14.84
N PRO A 2 -3.85 -3.58 -14.93
CA PRO A 2 -3.05 -3.64 -13.72
C PRO A 2 -3.00 -2.23 -13.14
N LEU A 3 -3.73 -2.00 -12.04
CA LEU A 3 -3.72 -0.74 -11.31
C LEU A 3 -2.27 -0.45 -10.97
N HIS A 4 -1.79 0.72 -11.42
CA HIS A 4 -0.39 1.14 -11.40
C HIS A 4 0.38 0.58 -10.21
N TYR A 5 1.46 -0.15 -10.52
CA TYR A 5 2.42 -0.64 -9.53
C TYR A 5 2.76 0.45 -8.51
N PRO A 6 2.97 0.08 -7.24
CA PRO A 6 3.33 1.05 -6.22
C PRO A 6 4.57 1.83 -6.68
N ARG A 7 4.46 3.17 -6.73
CA ARG A 7 5.58 4.11 -6.97
C ARG A 7 6.70 3.98 -5.93
N TYR A 8 6.44 3.21 -4.88
CA TYR A 8 7.22 3.11 -3.66
C TYR A 8 7.57 1.63 -3.42
N THR A 9 8.70 1.39 -2.78
CA THR A 9 9.13 0.04 -2.41
C THR A 9 8.35 -0.49 -1.21
N GLU A 10 8.46 -1.80 -0.93
CA GLU A 10 7.87 -2.40 0.27
C GLU A 10 8.34 -1.70 1.55
N LYS A 11 9.63 -1.33 1.61
CA LYS A 11 10.23 -0.58 2.72
C LYS A 11 9.61 0.81 2.86
N ASP A 12 9.41 1.51 1.75
CA ASP A 12 8.76 2.82 1.76
C ASP A 12 7.33 2.73 2.32
N TYR A 13 6.60 1.64 2.09
CA TYR A 13 5.28 1.40 2.67
C TYR A 13 5.34 1.12 4.18
N GLN A 14 6.38 0.43 4.65
CA GLN A 14 6.60 0.21 6.08
C GLN A 14 6.89 1.51 6.83
N ASP A 15 7.69 2.39 6.23
CA ASP A 15 8.04 3.69 6.81
C ASP A 15 7.00 4.79 6.48
N MET A 16 6.00 4.48 5.65
CA MET A 16 4.99 5.45 5.21
C MET A 16 4.09 5.89 6.37
N PRO A 17 3.88 7.20 6.57
CA PRO A 17 2.92 7.68 7.54
C PRO A 17 1.48 7.39 7.09
N GLU A 18 0.58 7.21 8.05
CA GLU A 18 -0.80 6.77 7.81
C GLU A 18 -1.55 7.64 6.80
N TRP A 19 -1.44 8.97 6.89
CA TRP A 19 -2.12 9.89 5.99
C TRP A 19 -1.74 9.68 4.51
N LYS A 20 -0.50 9.27 4.25
CA LYS A 20 0.01 9.02 2.89
C LYS A 20 -0.44 7.64 2.39
N LEU A 21 -0.46 6.65 3.28
CA LEU A 21 -0.96 5.31 3.00
C LEU A 21 -2.48 5.34 2.71
N ASP A 22 -3.25 6.09 3.50
CA ASP A 22 -4.70 6.25 3.29
C ASP A 22 -5.00 6.97 1.99
N GLY A 23 -4.21 7.98 1.62
CA GLY A 23 -4.30 8.64 0.31
C GLY A 23 -4.10 7.66 -0.84
N LEU A 24 -3.04 6.85 -0.78
CA LEU A 24 -2.76 5.81 -1.77
C LEU A 24 -3.89 4.79 -1.85
N LEU A 25 -4.30 4.21 -0.73
CA LEU A 25 -5.39 3.24 -0.70
C LEU A 25 -6.67 3.82 -1.30
N LYS A 26 -7.02 5.09 -1.02
CA LYS A 26 -8.16 5.78 -1.65
C LYS A 26 -8.00 5.97 -3.15
N GLU A 27 -6.81 6.34 -3.63
CA GLU A 27 -6.53 6.47 -5.07
C GLU A 27 -6.75 5.13 -5.80
N TYR A 28 -6.45 4.01 -5.13
CA TYR A 28 -6.69 2.67 -5.64
C TYR A 28 -8.12 2.15 -5.35
N GLY A 29 -8.99 2.93 -4.70
CA GLY A 29 -10.33 2.50 -4.29
C GLY A 29 -10.33 1.37 -3.24
N LEU A 30 -9.24 1.23 -2.50
CA LEU A 30 -9.04 0.22 -1.46
C LEU A 30 -9.55 0.72 -0.09
N PRO A 31 -9.99 -0.19 0.79
CA PRO A 31 -10.48 0.16 2.11
C PRO A 31 -9.37 0.74 2.99
N THR A 32 -9.60 1.93 3.56
CA THR A 32 -8.74 2.60 4.55
C THR A 32 -9.22 2.42 5.99
N HIS A 33 -9.93 1.33 6.26
CA HIS A 33 -10.49 1.06 7.60
C HIS A 33 -9.53 0.18 8.40
N GLY A 34 -9.44 0.43 9.72
CA GLY A 34 -8.56 -0.29 10.64
C GLY A 34 -7.31 0.49 11.02
N ASP A 35 -6.44 -0.14 11.81
CA ASP A 35 -5.20 0.47 12.29
C ASP A 35 -4.14 0.58 11.18
N LEU A 36 -3.19 1.52 11.35
CA LEU A 36 -2.05 1.71 10.46
C LEU A 36 -1.32 0.40 10.14
N THR A 37 -1.10 -0.46 11.14
CA THR A 37 -0.44 -1.76 10.96
C THR A 37 -1.24 -2.68 10.03
N TYR A 38 -2.56 -2.74 10.20
CA TYR A 38 -3.43 -3.53 9.34
C TYR A 38 -3.42 -3.01 7.90
N LYS A 39 -3.54 -1.69 7.73
CA LYS A 39 -3.46 -1.03 6.41
C LYS A 39 -2.14 -1.33 5.70
N ARG A 40 -1.02 -1.31 6.43
CA ARG A 40 0.31 -1.64 5.89
C ARG A 40 0.37 -3.09 5.43
N GLN A 41 -0.05 -4.04 6.27
CA GLN A 41 -0.07 -5.46 5.91
C GLN A 41 -0.98 -5.74 4.72
N PHE A 42 -2.15 -5.09 4.68
CA PHE A 42 -3.07 -5.19 3.55
C PHE A 42 -2.43 -4.67 2.26
N ALA A 43 -1.83 -3.48 2.28
CA ALA A 43 -1.09 -2.94 1.13
C ALA A 43 0.07 -3.86 0.71
N MET A 44 0.90 -4.30 1.67
CA MET A 44 2.00 -5.25 1.46
C MET A 44 1.55 -6.59 0.87
N GLY A 45 0.36 -7.07 1.21
CA GLY A 45 -0.21 -8.30 0.65
C GLY A 45 -0.96 -8.10 -0.67
N ALA A 46 -1.57 -6.94 -0.88
CA ALA A 46 -2.39 -6.65 -2.05
C ALA A 46 -1.56 -6.21 -3.27
N PHE A 47 -0.39 -5.58 -3.04
CA PHE A 47 0.48 -5.12 -4.12
C PHE A 47 1.47 -6.21 -4.57
N LEU A 48 1.64 -6.36 -5.89
CA LEU A 48 2.70 -7.17 -6.50
C LEU A 48 3.99 -6.34 -6.52
N TRP A 49 4.91 -6.67 -5.63
CA TRP A 49 6.21 -6.00 -5.52
C TRP A 49 7.15 -6.49 -6.64
N PRO A 50 7.82 -5.59 -7.38
CA PRO A 50 8.71 -5.95 -8.49
C PRO A 50 9.94 -6.80 -8.07
N ASN A 51 10.20 -6.94 -6.77
CA ASN A 51 11.31 -7.76 -6.23
C ASN A 51 10.91 -9.19 -5.84
N LYS A 52 9.66 -9.63 -6.07
CA LYS A 52 9.31 -11.06 -5.96
C LYS A 52 9.56 -11.76 -7.30
N SER A 53 10.83 -12.02 -7.59
CA SER A 53 11.25 -13.05 -8.57
C SER A 53 11.06 -14.45 -7.99
#